data_AF-A0A9Y2E787-F1
#
_entry.id   AF-A0A9Y2E787-F1
#
_cell.length_a   1.000
_cell.length_b   1.000
_cell.length_c   1.000
_cell.angle_alpha   90.00
_cell.angle_beta   90.00
_cell.angle_gamma   90.00
#
_symmetry.space_group_name_H-M   'P 1'
#
loop_
_entity.id
_entity.type
_entity.pdbx_description
1 polymer ?
#
loop_
_entity_poly.entity_id
_entity_poly.type
_entity_poly.pdbx_seq_one_letter_code
_entity_poly.pdbx_strand_id
1 'polypeptide(L)'
;MRDGVEIPDLETGSDRVRLPAWFVDEGEPVATGERSGAVESGEATVGLEAMTDGGDEPVDDVETEAEEDEENDDTPEGILEERPLDGMRRTISDRLGRSYREAVHVTERRIADAEELRAAATAAAFVHEESVTVTDVLLAALSATFEEHPSFNATFEGGVHRLHESHHIAVAVDVEDGLLTPVVRDVDERSIGDLACERARMTDRARSGEYTMTDLTGATFTVTNLGPLGVESFDPVINPPQVAILGVDALRERPVARDGELTVRRTLPVDLSFDHRVVDGADAARFLETLVGHLEEPWPLLPDVTAADVPADVDWRGDGAGAVELPERDVTASLEPDLSGAVDAGSERWPFDVTEDFGGGSAPTPVDYFLGALSACLASSIGIQADIRDVDLATLEVRAVGSPADDSESVESIALDVTIDADADDDVLERIVEAGERTCHVAELLRADLETDLGWSRA
;
A
#
# COMPACT_ATOMS: atom_id res chain seq x y z
N MET A 1 1.62 65.05 2.88
CA MET A 1 0.18 65.23 2.64
C MET A 1 -0.30 63.92 2.06
N ARG A 2 -0.94 63.05 2.86
CA ARG A 2 -2.41 62.85 2.89
C ARG A 2 -2.90 62.34 1.52
N ASP A 3 -3.51 61.16 1.35
CA ASP A 3 -4.38 60.30 2.18
C ASP A 3 -4.28 58.85 1.64
N GLY A 4 -4.34 57.75 2.41
CA GLY A 4 -5.51 57.14 3.09
C GLY A 4 -5.85 55.81 2.36
N VAL A 5 -5.90 54.62 2.97
CA VAL A 5 -6.98 54.10 3.83
C VAL A 5 -6.47 52.89 4.65
N GLU A 6 -6.90 52.81 5.91
CA GLU A 6 -6.75 51.68 6.87
C GLU A 6 -7.86 50.64 6.71
N ILE A 7 -7.55 49.35 6.97
CA ILE A 7 -8.51 48.26 7.30
C ILE A 7 -7.81 47.36 8.37
N PRO A 8 -8.53 46.83 9.39
CA PRO A 8 -8.02 46.68 10.76
C PRO A 8 -7.38 45.33 11.10
N ASP A 9 -6.70 45.32 12.25
CA ASP A 9 -6.21 44.15 12.99
C ASP A 9 -7.26 43.04 13.11
N LEU A 10 -6.85 41.82 12.75
CA LEU A 10 -7.38 40.58 13.29
C LEU A 10 -6.23 39.78 13.88
N GLU A 11 -6.16 39.79 15.21
CA GLU A 11 -5.41 38.82 15.99
C GLU A 11 -6.00 37.42 15.75
N THR A 12 -5.24 36.55 15.09
CA THR A 12 -5.34 35.09 15.29
C THR A 12 -3.92 34.55 15.33
N GLY A 13 -3.49 34.09 16.49
CA GLY A 13 -2.22 33.40 16.67
C GLY A 13 -2.17 32.15 15.81
N SER A 14 -1.25 32.12 14.86
CA SER A 14 -0.76 30.89 14.25
C SER A 14 0.69 30.71 14.68
N ASP A 15 0.94 29.81 15.62
CA ASP A 15 2.27 29.26 15.80
C ASP A 15 2.56 28.38 14.58
N ARG A 16 3.19 28.98 13.58
CA ARG A 16 3.72 28.27 12.40
C ARG A 16 4.87 27.41 12.89
N VAL A 17 4.64 26.10 12.96
CA VAL A 17 5.70 25.09 13.09
C VAL A 17 6.70 25.33 11.96
N ARG A 18 7.96 25.64 12.31
CA ARG A 18 9.06 25.69 11.35
C ARG A 18 9.52 24.27 11.10
N LEU A 19 9.25 23.76 9.90
CA LEU A 19 9.84 22.51 9.42
C LEU A 19 11.35 22.71 9.15
N PRO A 20 12.19 21.70 9.40
CA PRO A 20 13.63 21.75 9.11
C PRO A 20 13.91 21.78 7.59
N ALA A 21 15.05 22.36 7.23
CA ALA A 21 15.41 22.76 5.85
C ALA A 21 15.65 21.62 4.84
N TRP A 22 15.47 20.34 5.21
CA TRP A 22 15.54 19.20 4.29
C TRP A 22 14.16 18.77 3.76
N PHE A 23 13.09 19.47 4.14
CA PHE A 23 11.70 19.15 3.80
C PHE A 23 11.12 19.92 2.59
N VAL A 24 11.94 20.68 1.85
CA VAL A 24 11.49 21.43 0.65
C VAL A 24 12.49 21.22 -0.48
N ASP A 25 12.07 20.53 -1.52
CA ASP A 25 12.69 20.62 -2.84
C ASP A 25 11.69 21.32 -3.78
N GLU A 26 12.14 22.41 -4.41
CA GLU A 26 11.33 23.27 -5.27
C GLU A 26 11.26 22.67 -6.69
N GLY A 27 10.23 21.88 -6.96
CA GLY A 27 9.80 21.56 -8.33
C GLY A 27 8.82 22.60 -8.85
N GLU A 28 9.18 23.34 -9.90
CA GLU A 28 8.30 24.33 -10.55
C GLU A 28 7.06 23.67 -11.18
N PRO A 29 5.86 24.29 -11.10
CA PRO A 29 4.64 23.76 -11.68
C PRO A 29 4.64 23.91 -13.21
N VAL A 30 4.45 22.79 -13.92
CA VAL A 30 4.20 22.77 -15.37
C VAL A 30 2.81 23.34 -15.64
N ALA A 31 2.76 24.41 -16.44
CA ALA A 31 1.54 25.09 -16.83
C ALA A 31 0.64 24.20 -17.72
N THR A 32 -0.58 23.94 -17.28
CA THR A 32 -1.66 23.37 -18.10
C THR A 32 -2.14 24.39 -19.12
N GLY A 33 -1.83 24.16 -20.40
CA GLY A 33 -2.34 24.95 -21.52
C GLY A 33 -3.68 24.41 -22.01
N GLU A 34 -4.73 25.22 -21.87
CA GLU A 34 -6.05 25.02 -22.49
C GLU A 34 -5.95 24.94 -24.02
N ARG A 35 -6.47 23.86 -24.64
CA ARG A 35 -6.88 23.88 -26.04
C ARG A 35 -8.19 23.14 -26.27
N SER A 36 -9.22 23.94 -26.53
CA SER A 36 -10.51 23.58 -27.13
C SER A 36 -10.32 23.07 -28.58
N GLY A 37 -10.92 21.94 -28.91
CA GLY A 37 -11.04 21.44 -30.30
C GLY A 37 -12.12 20.35 -30.39
N ALA A 38 -13.11 20.56 -31.25
CA ALA A 38 -14.33 19.78 -31.35
C ALA A 38 -14.12 18.32 -31.78
N VAL A 39 -14.94 17.43 -31.21
CA VAL A 39 -15.12 16.05 -31.65
C VAL A 39 -16.10 16.05 -32.83
N GLU A 40 -15.67 15.58 -34.00
CA GLU A 40 -16.57 15.09 -35.04
C GLU A 40 -16.37 13.58 -35.23
N SER A 41 -17.50 12.89 -35.30
CA SER A 41 -17.71 11.45 -35.33
C SER A 41 -17.18 10.77 -36.59
N GLY A 42 -16.55 9.60 -36.43
CA GLY A 42 -16.29 8.65 -37.51
C GLY A 42 -16.17 7.23 -36.97
N GLU A 43 -17.17 6.39 -37.25
CA GLU A 43 -17.28 4.99 -36.84
C GLU A 43 -16.18 4.12 -37.47
N ALA A 44 -15.53 3.25 -36.69
CA ALA A 44 -14.61 2.24 -37.19
C ALA A 44 -15.14 0.83 -36.82
N THR A 45 -15.49 0.06 -37.85
CA THR A 45 -15.87 -1.35 -37.75
C THR A 45 -14.64 -2.26 -37.73
N VAL A 46 -14.56 -3.16 -36.75
CA VAL A 46 -13.51 -4.18 -36.63
C VAL A 46 -13.84 -5.39 -37.51
N GLY A 47 -12.93 -5.73 -38.43
CA GLY A 47 -12.94 -6.99 -39.18
C GLY A 47 -11.96 -7.99 -38.57
N LEU A 48 -12.50 -9.06 -37.98
CA LEU A 48 -11.76 -10.27 -37.59
C LEU A 48 -11.59 -11.16 -38.84
N GLU A 49 -10.37 -11.58 -39.17
CA GLU A 49 -10.17 -12.83 -39.93
C GLU A 49 -8.99 -13.66 -39.40
N ALA A 50 -9.21 -14.97 -39.47
CA ALA A 50 -8.55 -16.02 -38.71
C ALA A 50 -7.35 -16.65 -39.45
N MET A 51 -6.47 -17.26 -38.67
CA MET A 51 -5.33 -18.06 -39.14
C MET A 51 -5.74 -19.46 -39.60
N THR A 52 -5.11 -19.94 -40.69
CA THR A 52 -4.94 -21.37 -40.97
C THR A 52 -3.52 -21.68 -41.48
N ASP A 53 -3.08 -22.90 -41.17
CA ASP A 53 -1.74 -23.46 -41.11
C ASP A 53 -1.24 -24.16 -42.41
N GLY A 54 0.09 -24.20 -42.59
CA GLY A 54 0.85 -25.36 -43.11
C GLY A 54 1.31 -25.42 -44.59
N GLY A 55 2.64 -25.50 -44.82
CA GLY A 55 3.23 -26.05 -46.07
C GLY A 55 4.73 -25.76 -46.32
N ASP A 56 5.52 -26.82 -46.56
CA ASP A 56 6.99 -26.98 -46.61
C ASP A 56 7.65 -26.70 -48.01
N GLU A 57 8.87 -26.10 -48.00
CA GLU A 57 10.05 -25.95 -48.94
C GLU A 57 10.03 -26.35 -50.46
N PRO A 58 10.99 -25.93 -51.37
CA PRO A 58 12.32 -25.30 -51.17
C PRO A 58 12.75 -24.14 -52.14
N VAL A 59 13.95 -23.60 -51.85
CA VAL A 59 14.82 -22.60 -52.52
C VAL A 59 15.01 -22.69 -54.05
N ASP A 60 15.08 -21.51 -54.71
CA ASP A 60 15.96 -21.27 -55.87
C ASP A 60 16.37 -19.78 -55.95
N ASP A 61 17.65 -19.55 -56.27
CA ASP A 61 18.33 -18.26 -56.41
C ASP A 61 17.81 -17.46 -57.61
N VAL A 62 17.43 -16.18 -57.39
CA VAL A 62 17.39 -15.17 -58.46
C VAL A 62 17.87 -13.82 -57.90
N GLU A 63 19.10 -13.44 -58.27
CA GLU A 63 19.51 -12.04 -58.32
C GLU A 63 18.69 -11.34 -59.39
N THR A 64 17.91 -10.32 -59.03
CA THR A 64 17.64 -9.18 -59.93
C THR A 64 17.05 -7.99 -59.18
N GLU A 65 17.76 -6.88 -59.35
CA GLU A 65 17.25 -5.52 -59.57
C GLU A 65 16.55 -4.83 -58.39
N ALA A 66 17.25 -3.80 -57.89
CA ALA A 66 16.72 -2.78 -57.02
C ALA A 66 15.53 -2.09 -57.71
N GLU A 67 14.33 -2.50 -57.34
CA GLU A 67 13.14 -1.69 -57.53
C GLU A 67 13.16 -0.59 -56.47
N GLU A 68 13.09 0.66 -56.94
CA GLU A 68 12.90 1.83 -56.09
C GLU A 68 11.54 1.67 -55.40
N ASP A 69 11.54 1.23 -54.14
CA ASP A 69 10.36 1.30 -53.29
C ASP A 69 10.01 2.78 -53.13
N GLU A 70 8.94 3.20 -53.81
CA GLU A 70 8.23 4.43 -53.51
C GLU A 70 7.83 4.36 -52.04
N GLU A 71 8.51 5.16 -51.19
CA GLU A 71 8.18 5.36 -49.79
C GLU A 71 6.69 5.75 -49.68
N ASN A 72 5.84 4.77 -49.35
CA ASN A 72 4.57 5.06 -48.73
C ASN A 72 4.87 5.67 -47.36
N ASP A 73 4.88 7.00 -47.31
CA ASP A 73 4.82 7.80 -46.09
C ASP A 73 3.44 7.62 -45.44
N ASP A 74 3.22 6.43 -44.90
CA ASP A 74 2.06 6.07 -44.06
C ASP A 74 2.43 6.29 -42.59
N THR A 75 3.14 7.40 -42.30
CA THR A 75 3.44 7.80 -40.92
C THR A 75 2.11 8.14 -40.24
N PRO A 76 1.71 7.43 -39.16
CA PRO A 76 0.46 7.75 -38.46
C PRO A 76 0.51 9.20 -37.99
N GLU A 77 -0.39 10.04 -38.51
CA GLU A 77 -0.53 11.42 -38.06
C GLU A 77 -0.81 11.43 -36.55
N GLY A 78 0.15 11.90 -35.75
CA GLY A 78 0.00 12.02 -34.29
C GLY A 78 1.11 11.40 -33.42
N ILE A 79 2.16 10.79 -33.99
CA ILE A 79 3.31 10.32 -33.20
C ILE A 79 4.18 11.52 -32.77
N LEU A 80 4.26 11.78 -31.46
CA LEU A 80 5.09 12.85 -30.90
C LEU A 80 6.59 12.53 -30.99
N GLU A 81 6.97 11.31 -30.63
CA GLU A 81 8.35 10.83 -30.65
C GLU A 81 8.40 9.31 -30.53
N GLU A 82 9.32 8.66 -31.28
CA GLU A 82 9.65 7.25 -31.13
C GLU A 82 10.97 7.10 -30.38
N ARG A 83 10.98 6.29 -29.32
CA ARG A 83 12.17 6.01 -28.51
C ARG A 83 12.45 4.51 -28.44
N PRO A 84 13.38 3.98 -29.24
CA PRO A 84 13.76 2.58 -29.14
C PRO A 84 14.45 2.31 -27.80
N LEU A 85 14.21 1.14 -27.20
CA LEU A 85 14.89 0.73 -25.98
C LEU A 85 16.41 0.66 -26.21
N ASP A 86 17.19 1.25 -25.31
CA ASP A 86 18.64 1.04 -25.28
C ASP A 86 19.00 -0.40 -24.87
N GLY A 87 20.28 -0.75 -24.93
CA GLY A 87 20.74 -2.12 -24.63
C GLY A 87 20.47 -2.57 -23.20
N MET A 88 20.58 -1.68 -22.22
CA MET A 88 20.32 -1.98 -20.82
C MET A 88 18.83 -2.20 -20.59
N ARG A 89 17.99 -1.27 -21.08
CA ARG A 89 16.54 -1.34 -20.95
C ARG A 89 15.96 -2.55 -21.67
N ARG A 90 16.51 -2.94 -22.83
CA ARG A 90 16.14 -4.18 -23.53
C ARG A 90 16.47 -5.43 -22.71
N THR A 91 17.66 -5.48 -22.12
CA THR A 91 18.05 -6.60 -21.22
C THR A 91 17.13 -6.71 -20.01
N ILE A 92 16.79 -5.58 -19.39
CA ILE A 92 15.85 -5.54 -18.26
C ILE A 92 14.46 -6.02 -18.71
N SER A 93 13.97 -5.52 -19.85
CA SER A 93 12.68 -5.91 -20.43
C SER A 93 12.60 -7.42 -20.67
N ASP A 94 13.62 -8.01 -21.30
CA ASP A 94 13.67 -9.45 -21.56
C ASP A 94 13.69 -10.26 -20.26
N ARG A 95 14.45 -9.81 -19.25
CA ARG A 95 14.54 -10.46 -17.94
C ARG A 95 13.22 -10.41 -17.18
N LEU A 96 12.58 -9.24 -17.10
CA LEU A 96 11.29 -9.08 -16.41
C LEU A 96 10.18 -9.82 -17.15
N GLY A 97 10.18 -9.77 -18.48
CA GLY A 97 9.26 -10.54 -19.31
C GLY A 97 9.46 -12.06 -19.17
N ARG A 98 10.68 -12.53 -18.94
CA ARG A 98 10.94 -13.94 -18.57
C ARG A 98 10.33 -14.26 -17.20
N SER A 99 10.56 -13.41 -16.21
CA SER A 99 10.02 -13.57 -14.85
C SER A 99 8.51 -13.79 -14.88
N TYR A 100 7.76 -12.86 -15.49
CA TYR A 100 6.29 -12.91 -15.56
C TYR A 100 5.73 -14.10 -16.36
N ARG A 101 6.48 -14.61 -17.36
CA ARG A 101 6.03 -15.77 -18.15
C ARG A 101 6.33 -17.10 -17.47
N GLU A 102 7.42 -17.16 -16.72
CA GLU A 102 7.89 -18.40 -16.13
C GLU A 102 7.36 -18.59 -14.70
N ALA A 103 7.46 -17.59 -13.84
CA ALA A 103 7.03 -17.68 -12.44
C ALA A 103 5.50 -17.49 -12.29
N VAL A 104 4.95 -18.09 -11.23
CA VAL A 104 3.57 -17.80 -10.80
C VAL A 104 3.66 -16.81 -9.65
N HIS A 105 3.63 -15.51 -9.95
CA HIS A 105 3.76 -14.45 -8.95
C HIS A 105 2.53 -14.40 -8.04
N VAL A 106 2.78 -14.43 -6.73
CA VAL A 106 1.82 -14.07 -5.69
C VAL A 106 2.51 -13.13 -4.72
N THR A 107 1.81 -12.07 -4.31
CA THR A 107 2.29 -11.08 -3.33
C THR A 107 1.52 -11.22 -2.03
N GLU A 108 2.23 -11.28 -0.91
CA GLU A 108 1.65 -11.15 0.42
C GLU A 108 2.19 -9.93 1.14
N ARG A 109 1.31 -9.25 1.88
CA ARG A 109 1.64 -8.05 2.66
C ARG A 109 1.60 -8.34 4.15
N ARG A 110 2.58 -7.80 4.87
CA ARG A 110 2.50 -7.56 6.32
C ARG A 110 2.93 -6.14 6.67
N ILE A 111 2.53 -5.69 7.86
CA ILE A 111 2.90 -4.38 8.39
C ILE A 111 3.60 -4.64 9.72
N ALA A 112 4.82 -4.12 9.88
CA ALA A 112 5.58 -4.17 11.13
C ALA A 112 5.38 -2.88 11.94
N ASP A 113 5.28 -2.98 13.27
CA ASP A 113 5.54 -1.85 14.17
C ASP A 113 7.05 -1.51 14.09
N ALA A 114 7.36 -0.31 13.61
CA ALA A 114 8.71 0.09 13.25
C ALA A 114 9.39 0.96 14.31
N GLU A 115 8.84 1.11 15.51
CA GLU A 115 9.45 1.97 16.54
C GLU A 115 10.82 1.45 16.99
N GLU A 116 10.90 0.18 17.38
CA GLU A 116 12.17 -0.43 17.80
C GLU A 116 13.15 -0.56 16.63
N LEU A 117 12.66 -0.84 15.42
CA LEU A 117 13.46 -0.80 14.19
C LEU A 117 14.14 0.55 13.99
N ARG A 118 13.38 1.64 14.10
CA ARG A 118 13.91 3.00 13.94
C ARG A 118 14.90 3.35 15.05
N ALA A 119 14.61 2.93 16.28
CA ALA A 119 15.48 3.14 17.43
C ALA A 119 16.83 2.44 17.26
N ALA A 120 16.78 1.17 16.89
CA ALA A 120 17.94 0.33 16.63
C ALA A 120 18.81 0.90 15.50
N ALA A 121 18.20 1.29 14.39
CA ALA A 121 18.92 1.95 13.30
C ALA A 121 19.56 3.29 13.77
N THR A 122 18.87 4.07 14.59
CA THR A 122 19.41 5.34 15.10
C THR A 122 20.57 5.14 16.08
N ALA A 123 20.47 4.17 17.00
CA ALA A 123 21.57 3.82 17.89
C ALA A 123 22.78 3.29 17.11
N ALA A 124 22.55 2.41 16.14
CA ALA A 124 23.62 1.88 15.31
C ALA A 124 24.29 2.99 14.49
N ALA A 125 23.50 3.92 13.93
CA ALA A 125 24.03 5.11 13.27
C ALA A 125 24.91 5.93 14.22
N PHE A 126 24.49 6.15 15.47
CA PHE A 126 25.29 6.88 16.45
C PHE A 126 26.62 6.18 16.77
N VAL A 127 26.59 4.86 16.97
CA VAL A 127 27.79 4.05 17.26
C VAL A 127 28.75 4.00 16.06
N HIS A 128 28.21 4.01 14.84
CA HIS A 128 28.97 3.82 13.60
C HIS A 128 29.03 5.09 12.73
N GLU A 129 29.09 6.27 13.34
CA GLU A 129 29.34 7.55 12.64
C GLU A 129 28.37 7.83 11.47
N GLU A 130 27.07 7.64 11.71
CA GLU A 130 25.94 7.86 10.79
C GLU A 130 25.89 6.97 9.54
N SER A 131 26.67 5.89 9.49
CA SER A 131 26.69 5.00 8.32
C SER A 131 25.48 4.08 8.19
N VAL A 132 24.82 3.74 9.31
CA VAL A 132 23.77 2.72 9.38
C VAL A 132 22.38 3.32 9.15
N THR A 133 21.56 2.63 8.36
CA THR A 133 20.17 3.00 8.04
C THR A 133 19.18 1.89 8.41
N VAL A 134 17.88 2.19 8.34
CA VAL A 134 16.80 1.18 8.51
C VAL A 134 16.96 0.01 7.53
N THR A 135 17.41 0.29 6.30
CA THR A 135 17.67 -0.76 5.30
C THR A 135 18.73 -1.75 5.78
N ASP A 136 19.76 -1.29 6.50
CA ASP A 136 20.83 -2.16 6.98
C ASP A 136 20.35 -3.12 8.07
N VAL A 137 19.52 -2.63 8.99
CA VAL A 137 18.88 -3.46 10.02
C VAL A 137 17.90 -4.45 9.37
N LEU A 138 17.15 -4.02 8.34
CA LEU A 138 16.26 -4.90 7.58
C LEU A 138 17.03 -6.01 6.84
N LEU A 139 18.20 -5.72 6.27
CA LEU A 139 19.04 -6.74 5.63
C LEU A 139 19.56 -7.77 6.65
N ALA A 140 19.94 -7.33 7.85
CA ALA A 140 20.31 -8.22 8.95
C ALA A 140 19.11 -9.09 9.41
N ALA A 141 17.92 -8.51 9.52
CA ALA A 141 16.69 -9.22 9.85
C ALA A 141 16.30 -10.26 8.78
N LEU A 142 16.44 -9.92 7.50
CA LEU A 142 16.26 -10.87 6.39
C LEU A 142 17.24 -12.03 6.48
N SER A 143 18.52 -11.74 6.75
CA SER A 143 19.54 -12.77 6.93
C SER A 143 19.17 -13.75 8.05
N ALA A 144 18.73 -13.25 9.21
CA ALA A 144 18.26 -14.10 10.30
C ALA A 144 17.00 -14.90 9.92
N THR A 145 16.08 -14.28 9.19
CA THR A 145 14.85 -14.94 8.70
C THR A 145 15.17 -16.10 7.77
N PHE A 146 16.20 -15.99 6.92
CA PHE A 146 16.62 -17.07 6.02
C PHE A 146 17.14 -18.31 6.75
N GLU A 147 17.71 -18.17 7.96
CA GLU A 147 18.14 -19.32 8.76
C GLU A 147 16.95 -20.20 9.18
N GLU A 148 15.79 -19.56 9.44
CA GLU A 148 14.55 -20.23 9.82
C GLU A 148 13.75 -20.69 8.59
N HIS A 149 13.86 -19.94 7.49
CA HIS A 149 13.10 -20.14 6.24
C HIS A 149 14.02 -20.22 5.00
N PRO A 150 14.88 -21.25 4.91
CA PRO A 150 15.90 -21.32 3.86
C PRO A 150 15.32 -21.54 2.45
N SER A 151 14.03 -21.87 2.33
CA SER A 151 13.32 -21.97 1.06
C SER A 151 13.25 -20.63 0.30
N PHE A 152 13.38 -19.50 1.00
CA PHE A 152 13.38 -18.16 0.42
C PHE A 152 14.78 -17.68 0.02
N ASN A 153 15.84 -18.16 0.68
CA ASN A 153 17.22 -17.93 0.24
C ASN A 153 17.62 -18.94 -0.85
N ALA A 154 16.93 -18.89 -1.97
CA ALA A 154 16.99 -19.94 -2.98
C ALA A 154 16.83 -19.43 -4.40
N THR A 155 17.30 -20.25 -5.35
CA THR A 155 17.04 -20.07 -6.78
C THR A 155 16.20 -21.19 -7.33
N PHE A 156 15.38 -20.90 -8.33
CA PHE A 156 14.57 -21.87 -9.05
C PHE A 156 14.85 -21.81 -10.55
N GLU A 157 15.46 -22.86 -11.08
CA GLU A 157 15.73 -22.98 -12.51
C GLU A 157 15.75 -24.45 -12.94
N GLY A 158 15.16 -24.73 -14.11
CA GLY A 158 15.10 -26.09 -14.66
C GLY A 158 14.31 -27.06 -13.78
N GLY A 159 13.31 -26.56 -13.04
CA GLY A 159 12.51 -27.37 -12.11
C GLY A 159 13.25 -27.75 -10.82
N VAL A 160 14.40 -27.12 -10.54
CA VAL A 160 15.19 -27.40 -9.33
C VAL A 160 15.20 -26.18 -8.44
N HIS A 161 14.68 -26.35 -7.22
CA HIS A 161 14.79 -25.39 -6.12
C HIS A 161 16.12 -25.62 -5.38
N ARG A 162 17.05 -24.67 -5.50
CA ARG A 162 18.39 -24.73 -4.91
C ARG A 162 18.49 -23.72 -3.78
N LEU A 163 18.64 -24.23 -2.57
CA LEU A 163 18.84 -23.44 -1.36
C LEU A 163 20.33 -23.08 -1.25
N HIS A 164 20.62 -21.86 -0.81
CA HIS A 164 21.99 -21.36 -0.66
C HIS A 164 22.33 -21.21 0.83
N GLU A 165 23.59 -21.51 1.18
CA GLU A 165 24.11 -21.30 2.53
C GLU A 165 24.46 -19.81 2.75
N SER A 166 25.15 -19.19 1.79
CA SER A 166 25.52 -17.78 1.87
C SER A 166 24.35 -16.85 1.53
N HIS A 167 24.25 -15.72 2.24
CA HIS A 167 23.20 -14.73 2.02
C HIS A 167 23.74 -13.59 1.14
N HIS A 168 23.37 -13.60 -0.15
CA HIS A 168 23.74 -12.56 -1.11
C HIS A 168 22.50 -11.77 -1.52
N ILE A 169 22.33 -10.57 -0.98
CA ILE A 169 21.10 -9.80 -1.18
C ILE A 169 21.35 -8.69 -2.20
N ALA A 170 20.61 -8.73 -3.32
CA ALA A 170 20.57 -7.62 -4.26
C ALA A 170 19.70 -6.49 -3.69
N VAL A 171 20.20 -5.26 -3.70
CA VAL A 171 19.47 -4.08 -3.24
C VAL A 171 19.21 -3.19 -4.45
N ALA A 172 17.94 -2.91 -4.74
CA ALA A 172 17.57 -2.08 -5.86
C ALA A 172 18.00 -0.62 -5.63
N VAL A 173 18.64 -0.03 -6.65
CA VAL A 173 19.14 1.35 -6.65
C VAL A 173 18.65 2.03 -7.91
N ASP A 174 17.93 3.13 -7.72
CA ASP A 174 17.51 4.02 -8.79
C ASP A 174 18.72 4.82 -9.31
N VAL A 175 18.90 4.82 -10.63
CA VAL A 175 19.97 5.49 -11.36
C VAL A 175 19.39 6.21 -12.58
N GLU A 176 20.12 7.17 -13.15
CA GLU A 176 19.62 8.03 -14.25
C GLU A 176 19.04 7.24 -15.43
N ASP A 177 19.66 6.11 -15.79
CA ASP A 177 19.26 5.26 -16.91
C ASP A 177 18.28 4.12 -16.53
N GLY A 178 17.83 4.06 -15.27
CA GLY A 178 16.84 3.08 -14.80
C GLY A 178 17.15 2.46 -13.43
N LEU A 179 16.93 1.14 -13.31
CA LEU A 179 17.08 0.43 -12.04
C LEU A 179 18.22 -0.59 -12.10
N LEU A 180 19.16 -0.48 -11.17
CA LEU A 180 20.24 -1.45 -10.97
C LEU A 180 20.04 -2.20 -9.64
N THR A 181 20.60 -3.40 -9.56
CA THR A 181 20.46 -4.28 -8.39
C THR A 181 21.83 -4.80 -7.94
N PRO A 182 22.71 -3.92 -7.43
CA PRO A 182 23.99 -4.37 -6.90
C PRO A 182 23.81 -5.32 -5.73
N VAL A 183 24.74 -6.28 -5.61
CA VAL A 183 24.68 -7.38 -4.66
C VAL A 183 25.53 -7.06 -3.44
N VAL A 184 24.89 -7.01 -2.27
CA VAL A 184 25.55 -7.01 -0.97
C VAL A 184 25.83 -8.47 -0.60
N ARG A 185 27.10 -8.85 -0.52
CA ARG A 185 27.52 -10.25 -0.34
C ARG A 185 27.80 -10.57 1.11
N ASP A 186 27.51 -11.82 1.49
CA ASP A 186 27.89 -12.41 2.78
C ASP A 186 27.24 -11.62 3.91
N VAL A 187 25.94 -11.32 3.76
CA VAL A 187 25.18 -10.51 4.73
C VAL A 187 25.17 -11.22 6.10
N ASP A 188 25.14 -12.55 6.10
CA ASP A 188 25.23 -13.42 7.27
C ASP A 188 26.56 -13.34 8.03
N GLU A 189 27.64 -12.92 7.36
CA GLU A 189 28.97 -12.86 7.96
C GLU A 189 29.37 -11.45 8.43
N ARG A 190 28.51 -10.44 8.20
CA ARG A 190 28.84 -9.03 8.45
C ARG A 190 28.29 -8.51 9.76
N SER A 191 29.09 -7.70 10.45
CA SER A 191 28.59 -6.80 11.48
C SER A 191 27.68 -5.73 10.84
N ILE A 192 26.80 -5.11 11.63
CA ILE A 192 25.90 -4.06 11.11
C ILE A 192 26.66 -2.88 10.49
N GLY A 193 27.81 -2.50 11.06
CA GLY A 193 28.67 -1.44 10.51
C GLY A 193 29.33 -1.84 9.19
N ASP A 194 29.83 -3.08 9.08
CA ASP A 194 30.41 -3.59 7.84
C ASP A 194 29.36 -3.76 6.75
N LEU A 195 28.15 -4.16 7.12
CA LEU A 195 26.99 -4.28 6.23
C LEU A 195 26.60 -2.91 5.66
N ALA A 196 26.49 -1.90 6.52
CA ALA A 196 26.20 -0.54 6.11
C ALA A 196 27.27 0.05 5.18
N CYS A 197 28.55 -0.18 5.50
CA CYS A 197 29.66 0.24 4.65
C CYS A 197 29.61 -0.42 3.26
N GLU A 198 29.39 -1.74 3.20
CA GLU A 198 29.32 -2.45 1.93
C GLU A 198 28.08 -2.07 1.12
N ARG A 199 26.90 -1.92 1.75
CA ARG A 199 25.69 -1.42 1.08
C ARG A 199 25.94 -0.04 0.48
N ALA A 200 26.46 0.91 1.26
CA ALA A 200 26.76 2.26 0.79
C ALA A 200 27.74 2.24 -0.40
N ARG A 201 28.83 1.48 -0.29
CA ARG A 201 29.80 1.29 -1.37
C ARG A 201 29.15 0.73 -2.64
N MET A 202 28.26 -0.25 -2.51
CA MET A 202 27.53 -0.82 -3.64
C MET A 202 26.55 0.16 -4.27
N THR A 203 25.84 0.94 -3.46
CA THR A 203 24.95 2.03 -3.92
C THR A 203 25.73 3.10 -4.69
N ASP A 204 26.87 3.54 -4.16
CA ASP A 204 27.70 4.57 -4.79
C ASP A 204 28.24 4.10 -6.15
N ARG A 205 28.70 2.84 -6.25
CA ARG A 205 29.18 2.26 -7.50
C ARG A 205 28.07 2.10 -8.54
N ALA A 206 26.86 1.74 -8.11
CA ALA A 206 25.70 1.68 -9.00
C ALA A 206 25.38 3.07 -9.56
N ARG A 207 25.33 4.09 -8.69
CA ARG A 207 25.05 5.49 -9.07
C ARG A 207 26.14 6.12 -9.93
N SER A 208 27.41 5.83 -9.66
CA SER A 208 28.54 6.38 -10.44
C SER A 208 28.77 5.67 -11.78
N GLY A 209 28.10 4.54 -12.01
CA GLY A 209 28.36 3.67 -13.16
C GLY A 209 29.65 2.84 -13.05
N GLU A 210 30.36 2.91 -11.92
CA GLU A 210 31.62 2.18 -11.68
C GLU A 210 31.40 0.77 -11.12
N TYR A 211 30.42 0.06 -11.68
CA TYR A 211 30.09 -1.32 -11.34
C TYR A 211 30.63 -2.30 -12.38
N THR A 212 30.81 -3.55 -11.96
CA THR A 212 31.17 -4.69 -12.80
C THR A 212 30.02 -5.68 -12.85
N MET A 213 30.03 -6.61 -13.81
CA MET A 213 29.02 -7.68 -13.86
C MET A 213 29.00 -8.54 -12.59
N THR A 214 30.13 -8.71 -11.92
CA THR A 214 30.22 -9.42 -10.64
C THR A 214 29.49 -8.68 -9.53
N ASP A 215 29.36 -7.35 -9.61
CA ASP A 215 28.61 -6.58 -8.62
C ASP A 215 27.09 -6.71 -8.81
N LEU A 216 26.63 -7.16 -9.98
CA LEU A 216 25.19 -7.24 -10.32
C LEU A 216 24.64 -8.68 -10.39
N THR A 217 25.48 -9.69 -10.12
CA THR A 217 25.13 -11.10 -10.34
C THR A 217 25.39 -11.97 -9.11
N GLY A 218 24.66 -13.09 -9.01
CA GLY A 218 24.85 -14.06 -7.94
C GLY A 218 24.16 -13.71 -6.61
N ALA A 219 23.18 -12.80 -6.63
CA ALA A 219 22.27 -12.61 -5.51
C ALA A 219 21.28 -13.79 -5.40
N THR A 220 21.00 -14.20 -4.16
CA THR A 220 20.06 -15.25 -3.78
C THR A 220 18.69 -14.70 -3.43
N PHE A 221 18.60 -13.41 -3.11
CA PHE A 221 17.36 -12.67 -2.82
C PHE A 221 17.47 -11.22 -3.29
N THR A 222 16.35 -10.53 -3.46
CA THR A 222 16.33 -9.11 -3.84
C THR A 222 15.44 -8.30 -2.87
N VAL A 223 15.89 -7.11 -2.51
CA VAL A 223 15.14 -6.09 -1.79
C VAL A 223 15.00 -4.87 -2.69
N THR A 224 13.78 -4.34 -2.79
CA THR A 224 13.50 -3.08 -3.48
C THR A 224 12.77 -2.14 -2.53
N ASN A 225 13.30 -0.94 -2.34
CA ASN A 225 12.80 0.02 -1.35
C ASN A 225 12.28 1.26 -2.06
N LEU A 226 10.96 1.44 -2.06
CA LEU A 226 10.27 2.60 -2.60
C LEU A 226 9.75 3.54 -1.50
N GLY A 227 10.06 3.25 -0.24
CA GLY A 227 9.69 4.08 0.90
C GLY A 227 10.13 5.54 0.80
N PRO A 228 11.36 5.87 0.34
CA PRO A 228 11.78 7.25 0.11
C PRO A 228 10.93 7.99 -0.93
N LEU A 229 10.27 7.28 -1.84
CA LEU A 229 9.35 7.83 -2.85
C LEU A 229 7.91 7.92 -2.36
N GLY A 230 7.64 7.53 -1.10
CA GLY A 230 6.33 7.63 -0.49
C GLY A 230 5.33 6.55 -0.89
N VAL A 231 5.75 5.51 -1.62
CA VAL A 231 4.91 4.37 -2.01
C VAL A 231 4.44 3.62 -0.77
N GLU A 232 3.15 3.32 -0.69
CA GLU A 232 2.54 2.64 0.47
C GLU A 232 2.31 1.14 0.26
N SER A 233 2.49 0.67 -0.98
CA SER A 233 2.04 -0.63 -1.45
C SER A 233 2.50 -0.84 -2.90
N PHE A 234 3.15 -1.96 -3.21
CA PHE A 234 3.37 -2.38 -4.61
C PHE A 234 3.66 -3.87 -4.75
N ASP A 235 3.48 -4.40 -5.96
CA ASP A 235 3.81 -5.80 -6.28
C ASP A 235 5.20 -5.89 -6.91
N PRO A 236 6.27 -6.18 -6.15
CA PRO A 236 7.61 -6.29 -6.71
C PRO A 236 7.72 -7.48 -7.67
N VAL A 237 8.44 -7.29 -8.77
CA VAL A 237 8.62 -8.36 -9.77
C VAL A 237 9.88 -9.16 -9.44
N ILE A 238 9.72 -10.47 -9.21
CA ILE A 238 10.81 -11.39 -8.91
C ILE A 238 11.94 -11.25 -9.93
N ASN A 239 13.19 -11.22 -9.46
CA ASN A 239 14.38 -11.16 -10.29
C ASN A 239 14.94 -12.58 -10.54
N PRO A 240 14.70 -13.21 -11.70
CA PRO A 240 15.12 -14.58 -11.93
C PRO A 240 16.65 -14.74 -11.87
N PRO A 241 17.17 -15.86 -11.35
CA PRO A 241 16.45 -17.09 -10.99
C PRO A 241 16.03 -17.14 -9.50
N GLN A 242 15.93 -16.01 -8.79
CA GLN A 242 15.54 -16.01 -7.37
C GLN A 242 14.07 -16.44 -7.21
N VAL A 243 13.73 -16.93 -6.02
CA VAL A 243 12.37 -17.41 -5.71
C VAL A 243 11.45 -16.29 -5.24
N ALA A 244 11.99 -15.24 -4.63
CA ALA A 244 11.21 -14.16 -4.05
C ALA A 244 11.95 -12.81 -4.06
N ILE A 245 11.19 -11.75 -3.86
CA ILE A 245 11.64 -10.36 -3.75
C ILE A 245 10.82 -9.64 -2.68
N LEU A 246 11.48 -8.85 -1.83
CA LEU A 246 10.82 -8.02 -0.82
C LEU A 246 10.73 -6.56 -1.27
N GLY A 247 9.51 -6.04 -1.31
CA GLY A 247 9.19 -4.62 -1.41
C GLY A 247 9.15 -3.99 -0.02
N VAL A 248 9.81 -2.84 0.13
CA VAL A 248 9.80 -2.04 1.35
C VAL A 248 9.12 -0.70 1.04
N ASP A 249 8.04 -0.42 1.76
CA ASP A 249 7.20 0.74 1.55
C ASP A 249 7.55 1.90 2.48
N ALA A 250 6.78 2.98 2.38
CA ALA A 250 6.94 4.18 3.18
C ALA A 250 6.65 3.89 4.65
N LEU A 251 7.68 4.15 5.46
CA LEU A 251 7.55 4.23 6.92
C LEU A 251 6.71 5.47 7.26
N ARG A 252 5.54 5.24 7.87
CA ARG A 252 4.58 6.30 8.21
C ARG A 252 3.99 6.07 9.60
N GLU A 253 3.63 7.18 10.25
CA GLU A 253 2.82 7.15 11.47
C GLU A 253 1.37 6.79 11.12
N ARG A 254 0.84 5.74 11.75
CA ARG A 254 -0.52 5.25 11.55
C ARG A 254 -1.18 4.95 12.91
N PRO A 255 -2.49 5.18 13.06
CA PRO A 255 -3.22 4.72 14.24
C PRO A 255 -3.27 3.18 14.23
N VAL A 256 -2.85 2.56 15.32
CA VAL A 256 -2.85 1.10 15.52
C VAL A 256 -3.53 0.75 16.83
N ALA A 257 -4.30 -0.33 16.83
CA ALA A 257 -4.86 -0.89 18.05
C ALA A 257 -3.81 -1.80 18.71
N ARG A 258 -3.40 -1.47 19.94
CA ARG A 258 -2.41 -2.23 20.70
C ARG A 258 -2.84 -2.30 22.17
N ASP A 259 -2.82 -3.49 22.76
CA ASP A 259 -3.21 -3.72 24.16
C ASP A 259 -4.62 -3.19 24.53
N GLY A 260 -5.52 -3.12 23.55
CA GLY A 260 -6.89 -2.60 23.72
C GLY A 260 -7.01 -1.07 23.61
N GLU A 261 -5.93 -0.36 23.31
CA GLU A 261 -5.89 1.10 23.13
C GLU A 261 -5.51 1.47 21.69
N LEU A 262 -6.03 2.60 21.21
CA LEU A 262 -5.61 3.17 19.92
C LEU A 262 -4.39 4.06 20.16
N THR A 263 -3.26 3.78 19.54
CA THR A 263 -2.02 4.59 19.64
C THR A 263 -1.53 4.92 18.25
N VAL A 264 -0.89 6.07 18.04
CA VAL A 264 -0.19 6.33 16.77
C VAL A 264 1.21 5.72 16.86
N ARG A 265 1.59 4.93 15.86
CA ARG A 265 2.88 4.24 15.79
C ARG A 265 3.43 4.34 14.38
N ARG A 266 4.75 4.36 14.25
CA ARG A 266 5.41 4.17 12.97
C ARG A 266 5.21 2.73 12.52
N THR A 267 4.78 2.59 11.29
CA THR A 267 4.51 1.31 10.66
C THR A 267 5.30 1.20 9.36
N LEU A 268 5.88 0.02 9.12
CA LEU A 268 6.60 -0.31 7.90
C LEU A 268 5.86 -1.44 7.18
N PRO A 269 5.07 -1.14 6.13
CA PRO A 269 4.54 -2.16 5.25
C PRO A 269 5.67 -2.81 4.45
N VAL A 270 5.55 -4.13 4.27
CA VAL A 270 6.44 -4.94 3.44
C VAL A 270 5.62 -5.89 2.57
N ASP A 271 6.00 -5.96 1.30
CA ASP A 271 5.33 -6.74 0.26
C ASP A 271 6.26 -7.84 -0.27
N LEU A 272 5.96 -9.11 0.00
CA LEU A 272 6.76 -10.23 -0.49
C LEU A 272 6.09 -10.83 -1.71
N SER A 273 6.72 -10.67 -2.88
CA SER A 273 6.37 -11.44 -4.08
C SER A 273 7.21 -12.71 -4.16
N PHE A 274 6.57 -13.83 -4.43
CA PHE A 274 7.21 -15.14 -4.51
C PHE A 274 6.65 -15.99 -5.66
N ASP A 275 7.44 -16.97 -6.11
CA ASP A 275 7.04 -17.93 -7.14
C ASP A 275 6.25 -19.08 -6.51
N HIS A 276 4.93 -19.06 -6.68
CA HIS A 276 4.00 -20.02 -6.09
C HIS A 276 4.14 -21.45 -6.65
N ARG A 277 5.04 -21.68 -7.61
CA ARG A 277 5.46 -23.04 -8.01
C ARG A 277 6.39 -23.69 -6.99
N VAL A 278 7.04 -22.90 -6.13
CA VAL A 278 8.16 -23.31 -5.27
C VAL A 278 7.81 -23.21 -3.79
N VAL A 279 7.15 -22.11 -3.40
CA VAL A 279 6.72 -21.85 -2.02
C VAL A 279 5.23 -21.53 -2.00
N ASP A 280 4.52 -21.98 -0.97
CA ASP A 280 3.08 -21.75 -0.84
C ASP A 280 2.81 -20.48 -0.02
N GLY A 281 1.60 -19.91 -0.12
CA GLY A 281 1.20 -18.75 0.69
C GLY A 281 1.35 -18.97 2.20
N ALA A 282 1.11 -20.19 2.70
CA ALA A 282 1.36 -20.49 4.12
C ALA A 282 2.84 -20.38 4.52
N ASP A 283 3.78 -20.64 3.61
CA ASP A 283 5.21 -20.47 3.86
C ASP A 283 5.61 -18.99 3.77
N ALA A 284 5.04 -18.24 2.82
CA ALA A 284 5.22 -16.79 2.71
C ALA A 284 4.70 -16.06 3.94
N ALA A 285 3.52 -16.44 4.44
CA ALA A 285 2.93 -15.86 5.63
C ALA A 285 3.80 -16.09 6.88
N ARG A 286 4.40 -17.28 7.03
CA ARG A 286 5.33 -17.59 8.13
C ARG A 286 6.66 -16.88 7.98
N PHE A 287 7.19 -16.78 6.76
CA PHE A 287 8.40 -16.00 6.47
C PHE A 287 8.20 -14.53 6.87
N LEU A 288 7.08 -13.93 6.46
CA LEU A 288 6.75 -12.55 6.80
C LEU A 288 6.48 -12.38 8.29
N GLU A 289 5.84 -13.34 8.96
CA GLU A 289 5.65 -13.32 10.42
C GLU A 289 7.01 -13.30 11.15
N THR A 290 7.94 -14.17 10.77
CA THR A 290 9.30 -14.19 11.34
C THR A 290 10.06 -12.89 11.04
N LEU A 291 10.03 -12.41 9.79
CA LEU A 291 10.69 -11.15 9.42
C LEU A 291 10.12 -9.98 10.21
N VAL A 292 8.80 -9.85 10.32
CA VAL A 292 8.14 -8.80 11.10
C VAL A 292 8.55 -8.90 12.57
N GLY A 293 8.60 -10.10 13.15
CA GLY A 293 9.10 -10.29 14.52
C GLY A 293 10.53 -9.77 14.71
N HIS A 294 11.43 -10.06 13.77
CA HIS A 294 12.80 -9.53 13.78
C HIS A 294 12.86 -8.00 13.61
N LEU A 295 11.93 -7.40 12.85
CA LEU A 295 11.83 -5.95 12.69
C LEU A 295 11.25 -5.26 13.94
N GLU A 296 10.27 -5.89 14.59
CA GLU A 296 9.66 -5.40 15.83
C GLU A 296 10.57 -5.59 17.05
N GLU A 297 11.48 -6.58 17.01
CA GLU A 297 12.46 -6.89 18.05
C GLU A 297 13.90 -7.01 17.47
N PRO A 298 14.50 -5.92 16.95
CA PRO A 298 15.76 -5.96 16.19
C PRO A 298 17.03 -6.07 17.05
N TRP A 299 16.93 -5.82 18.36
CA TRP A 299 18.09 -5.73 19.26
C TRP A 299 18.99 -6.98 19.30
N PRO A 300 18.46 -8.22 19.25
CA PRO A 300 19.29 -9.43 19.18
C PRO A 300 20.19 -9.49 17.93
N LEU A 301 19.82 -8.80 16.85
CA LEU A 301 20.58 -8.75 15.59
C LEU A 301 21.76 -7.77 15.66
N LEU A 302 21.82 -6.96 16.70
CA LEU A 302 22.76 -5.84 16.86
C LEU A 302 23.57 -6.00 18.15
N PRO A 303 24.38 -7.06 18.32
CA PRO A 303 25.01 -7.39 19.60
C PRO A 303 25.97 -6.31 20.13
N ASP A 304 26.49 -5.46 19.25
CA ASP A 304 27.42 -4.37 19.57
C ASP A 304 26.71 -3.01 19.79
N VAL A 305 25.37 -2.97 19.69
CA VAL A 305 24.55 -1.76 19.84
C VAL A 305 23.45 -2.03 20.87
N THR A 306 23.24 -1.10 21.81
CA THR A 306 22.21 -1.24 22.84
C THR A 306 21.19 -0.12 22.79
N ALA A 307 20.01 -0.36 23.37
CA ALA A 307 18.99 0.68 23.53
C ALA A 307 19.46 1.89 24.36
N ALA A 308 20.54 1.75 25.14
CA ALA A 308 21.14 2.86 25.90
C ALA A 308 21.98 3.79 25.02
N ASP A 309 22.38 3.35 23.83
CA ASP A 309 23.16 4.14 22.87
C ASP A 309 22.29 5.08 22.04
N VAL A 310 20.96 4.97 22.15
CA VAL A 310 20.07 5.92 21.48
C VAL A 310 20.22 7.30 22.12
N PRO A 311 20.54 8.36 21.36
CA PRO A 311 20.73 9.69 21.93
C PRO A 311 19.49 10.18 22.69
N ALA A 312 19.71 10.79 23.86
CA ALA A 312 18.62 11.22 24.75
C ALA A 312 17.74 12.35 24.17
N ASP A 313 18.23 13.06 23.15
CA ASP A 313 17.53 14.08 22.38
C ASP A 313 16.78 13.52 21.17
N VAL A 314 17.03 12.26 20.80
CA VAL A 314 16.24 11.54 19.80
C VAL A 314 15.07 10.89 20.51
N ASP A 315 13.89 11.48 20.37
CA ASP A 315 12.65 10.80 20.74
C ASP A 315 12.35 9.67 19.73
N TRP A 316 12.84 8.47 20.05
CA TRP A 316 12.66 7.27 19.24
C TRP A 316 11.52 6.38 19.68
N ARG A 317 11.15 6.43 20.96
CA ARG A 317 9.98 5.71 21.43
C ARG A 317 8.70 6.32 20.87
N GLY A 318 8.79 7.57 20.38
CA GLY A 318 7.72 8.51 20.58
C GLY A 318 7.52 8.63 22.08
N ASP A 319 7.52 9.81 22.67
CA ASP A 319 6.66 9.99 23.82
C ASP A 319 5.28 9.55 23.32
N GLY A 320 4.92 8.31 23.71
CA GLY A 320 4.03 7.45 22.94
C GLY A 320 2.87 8.30 22.51
N ALA A 321 2.59 8.36 21.20
CA ALA A 321 1.50 9.19 20.73
C ALA A 321 0.30 8.78 21.58
N GLY A 322 0.01 9.64 22.57
CA GLY A 322 -0.63 9.17 23.79
C GLY A 322 -1.89 8.51 23.34
N ALA A 323 -2.24 7.34 23.95
CA ALA A 323 -3.45 6.61 23.65
C ALA A 323 -4.48 7.62 23.16
N VAL A 324 -4.75 7.62 21.85
CA VAL A 324 -5.40 8.73 21.18
C VAL A 324 -6.69 8.87 21.94
N GLU A 325 -6.79 9.92 22.75
CA GLU A 325 -7.98 10.18 23.53
C GLU A 325 -9.02 10.54 22.48
N LEU A 326 -9.72 9.52 22.00
CA LEU A 326 -10.90 9.69 21.20
C LEU A 326 -11.77 10.61 22.05
N PRO A 327 -12.19 11.77 21.50
CA PRO A 327 -12.91 12.75 22.28
C PRO A 327 -14.08 12.04 22.96
N GLU A 328 -14.28 12.30 24.26
CA GLU A 328 -15.48 11.83 24.95
C GLU A 328 -16.67 12.23 24.09
N ARG A 329 -17.36 11.22 23.54
CA ARG A 329 -18.53 11.46 22.70
C ARG A 329 -19.70 11.70 23.62
N ASP A 330 -19.88 12.97 24.00
CA ASP A 330 -21.06 13.42 24.73
C ASP A 330 -22.21 13.56 23.73
N VAL A 331 -23.07 12.55 23.74
CA VAL A 331 -24.33 12.55 23.00
C VAL A 331 -25.45 12.51 24.02
N THR A 332 -26.27 13.55 24.05
CA THR A 332 -27.40 13.66 24.98
C THR A 332 -28.71 13.48 24.23
N ALA A 333 -29.54 12.53 24.68
CA ALA A 333 -30.93 12.44 24.25
C ALA A 333 -31.83 13.11 25.30
N SER A 334 -32.66 14.05 24.87
CA SER A 334 -33.65 14.73 25.70
C SER A 334 -35.07 14.42 25.21
N LEU A 335 -36.01 14.27 26.15
CA LEU A 335 -37.41 13.95 25.87
C LEU A 335 -38.31 14.94 26.62
N GLU A 336 -39.25 15.54 25.90
CA GLU A 336 -40.30 16.38 26.46
C GLU A 336 -41.49 15.53 26.97
N PRO A 337 -42.35 16.06 27.86
CA PRO A 337 -43.47 15.31 28.41
C PRO A 337 -44.49 14.81 27.37
N ASP A 338 -44.49 15.38 26.17
CA ASP A 338 -45.33 14.92 25.07
C ASP A 338 -44.73 13.71 24.33
N LEU A 339 -43.48 13.32 24.60
CA LEU A 339 -42.64 12.30 23.94
C LEU A 339 -42.00 12.74 22.60
N SER A 340 -42.01 14.04 22.32
CA SER A 340 -41.07 14.62 21.36
C SER A 340 -39.69 14.76 22.01
N GLY A 341 -38.61 14.70 21.22
CA GLY A 341 -37.26 14.72 21.76
C GLY A 341 -36.21 15.17 20.75
N ALA A 342 -34.96 15.21 21.21
CA ALA A 342 -33.82 15.44 20.34
C ALA A 342 -32.58 14.73 20.85
N VAL A 343 -31.74 14.31 19.91
CA VAL A 343 -30.36 13.90 20.16
C VAL A 343 -29.46 15.09 19.85
N ASP A 344 -28.69 15.56 20.81
CA ASP A 344 -27.68 16.59 20.65
C ASP A 344 -26.28 15.91 20.65
N ALA A 345 -25.50 16.07 19.57
CA ALA A 345 -24.09 15.65 19.52
C ALA A 345 -23.22 16.80 18.99
N GLY A 346 -22.41 17.38 19.86
CA GLY A 346 -21.64 18.57 19.53
C GLY A 346 -22.54 19.76 19.21
N SER A 347 -22.37 20.35 18.01
CA SER A 347 -23.21 21.47 17.53
C SER A 347 -24.46 21.02 16.75
N GLU A 348 -24.61 19.73 16.51
CA GLU A 348 -25.71 19.17 15.72
C GLU A 348 -26.83 18.65 16.63
N ARG A 349 -28.06 18.81 16.16
CA ARG A 349 -29.29 18.42 16.86
C ARG A 349 -30.23 17.70 15.91
N TRP A 350 -30.55 16.45 16.21
CA TRP A 350 -31.52 15.65 15.45
C TRP A 350 -32.82 15.51 16.24
N PRO A 351 -33.94 16.09 15.77
CA PRO A 351 -35.22 15.91 16.43
C PRO A 351 -35.75 14.50 16.18
N PHE A 352 -36.44 13.95 17.18
CA PHE A 352 -37.23 12.73 17.07
C PHE A 352 -38.59 12.89 17.71
N ASP A 353 -39.56 12.11 17.27
CA ASP A 353 -40.94 12.18 17.75
C ASP A 353 -41.50 10.77 17.92
N VAL A 354 -41.81 10.40 19.17
CA VAL A 354 -42.32 9.07 19.54
C VAL A 354 -43.85 9.11 19.76
N THR A 355 -44.52 10.21 19.42
CA THR A 355 -45.87 10.56 19.92
C THR A 355 -47.05 9.96 19.17
N GLU A 356 -46.84 9.18 18.09
CA GLU A 356 -47.92 8.45 17.42
C GLU A 356 -47.89 6.95 17.81
N ASP A 357 -48.35 6.67 19.03
CA ASP A 357 -48.77 5.38 19.61
C ASP A 357 -48.01 4.13 19.08
N PHE A 358 -46.81 3.86 19.62
CA PHE A 358 -46.10 2.57 19.54
C PHE A 358 -46.10 1.85 18.17
N GLY A 359 -45.77 2.57 17.08
CA GLY A 359 -45.26 1.92 15.87
C GLY A 359 -46.13 1.90 14.62
N GLY A 360 -46.88 2.97 14.31
CA GLY A 360 -47.65 3.03 13.05
C GLY A 360 -47.88 4.41 12.42
N GLY A 361 -47.20 5.45 12.88
CA GLY A 361 -47.29 6.81 12.32
C GLY A 361 -46.27 7.09 11.21
N SER A 362 -46.25 8.32 10.69
CA SER A 362 -45.25 8.78 9.72
C SER A 362 -43.87 9.10 10.33
N ALA A 363 -43.73 8.97 11.64
CA ALA A 363 -42.50 9.23 12.39
C ALA A 363 -41.74 7.93 12.71
N PRO A 364 -40.39 7.93 12.72
CA PRO A 364 -39.59 6.74 13.02
C PRO A 364 -39.80 6.25 14.47
N THR A 365 -39.84 4.94 14.66
CA THR A 365 -39.87 4.29 15.97
C THR A 365 -38.48 4.24 16.62
N PRO A 366 -38.36 3.93 17.93
CA PRO A 366 -37.06 3.71 18.56
C PRO A 366 -36.21 2.63 17.86
N VAL A 367 -36.85 1.60 17.30
CA VAL A 367 -36.17 0.56 16.51
C VAL A 367 -35.68 1.14 15.19
N ASP A 368 -36.47 1.97 14.51
CA ASP A 368 -36.04 2.65 13.28
C ASP A 368 -34.86 3.57 13.51
N TYR A 369 -34.82 4.28 14.64
CA TYR A 369 -33.66 5.11 15.01
C TYR A 369 -32.40 4.28 15.23
N PHE A 370 -32.53 3.13 15.89
CA PHE A 370 -31.42 2.22 16.11
C PHE A 370 -30.91 1.61 14.79
N LEU A 371 -31.80 1.07 13.95
CA LEU A 371 -31.46 0.52 12.64
C LEU A 371 -30.88 1.59 11.71
N GLY A 372 -31.40 2.83 11.78
CA GLY A 372 -30.88 3.98 11.05
C GLY A 372 -29.47 4.36 11.48
N ALA A 373 -29.17 4.38 12.78
CA ALA A 373 -27.83 4.64 13.29
C ALA A 373 -26.82 3.56 12.86
N LEU A 374 -27.23 2.29 12.88
CA LEU A 374 -26.42 1.17 12.38
C LEU A 374 -26.13 1.31 10.88
N SER A 375 -27.18 1.57 10.09
CA SER A 375 -27.06 1.78 8.64
C SER A 375 -26.13 2.94 8.30
N ALA A 376 -26.28 4.07 9.00
CA ALA A 376 -25.45 5.25 8.82
C ALA A 376 -23.98 5.00 9.19
N CYS A 377 -23.74 4.24 10.26
CA CYS A 377 -22.38 3.85 10.66
C CYS A 377 -21.72 2.98 9.59
N LEU A 378 -22.40 1.94 9.12
CA LEU A 378 -21.88 1.05 8.09
C LEU A 378 -21.66 1.78 6.75
N ALA A 379 -22.61 2.60 6.32
CA ALA A 379 -22.47 3.41 5.11
C ALA A 379 -21.25 4.33 5.18
N SER A 380 -21.05 5.00 6.33
CA SER A 380 -19.89 5.87 6.55
C SER A 380 -18.58 5.08 6.49
N SER A 381 -18.52 3.91 7.13
CA SER A 381 -17.34 3.04 7.09
C SER A 381 -17.00 2.58 5.68
N ILE A 382 -18.00 2.14 4.90
CA ILE A 382 -17.83 1.73 3.50
C ILE A 382 -17.35 2.91 2.65
N GLY A 383 -17.96 4.09 2.80
CA GLY A 383 -17.55 5.30 2.08
C GLY A 383 -16.10 5.69 2.36
N ILE A 384 -15.67 5.64 3.63
CA ILE A 384 -14.26 5.88 4.00
C ILE A 384 -13.33 4.85 3.36
N GLN A 385 -13.72 3.57 3.31
CA GLN A 385 -12.90 2.54 2.68
C GLN A 385 -12.78 2.71 1.17
N ALA A 386 -13.82 3.24 0.51
CA ALA A 386 -13.77 3.60 -0.91
C ALA A 386 -12.84 4.79 -1.14
N ASP A 387 -12.94 5.84 -0.32
CA ASP A 387 -12.08 7.04 -0.37
C ASP A 387 -10.60 6.68 -0.19
N ILE A 388 -10.26 5.84 0.79
CA ILE A 388 -8.89 5.34 1.02
C ILE A 388 -8.32 4.60 -0.21
N ARG A 389 -9.19 4.06 -1.07
CA ARG A 389 -8.81 3.29 -2.26
C ARG A 389 -9.01 4.06 -3.56
N ASP A 390 -9.26 5.36 -3.48
CA ASP A 390 -9.53 6.24 -4.64
C ASP A 390 -10.67 5.71 -5.53
N VAL A 391 -11.72 5.13 -4.91
CA VAL A 391 -12.91 4.66 -5.63
C VAL A 391 -14.04 5.68 -5.47
N ASP A 392 -14.43 6.30 -6.58
CA ASP A 392 -15.56 7.23 -6.63
C ASP A 392 -16.89 6.46 -6.56
N LEU A 393 -17.61 6.60 -5.44
CA LEU A 393 -18.96 6.06 -5.28
C LEU A 393 -19.99 7.06 -5.84
N ALA A 394 -20.70 6.66 -6.89
CA ALA A 394 -21.82 7.43 -7.41
C ALA A 394 -23.04 7.36 -6.48
N THR A 395 -23.31 6.20 -5.88
CA THR A 395 -24.34 6.03 -4.85
C THR A 395 -23.96 4.88 -3.90
N LEU A 396 -24.25 5.07 -2.61
CA LEU A 396 -24.14 4.03 -1.58
C LEU A 396 -25.40 4.05 -0.72
N GLU A 397 -26.13 2.95 -0.72
CA GLU A 397 -27.30 2.73 0.14
C GLU A 397 -27.02 1.57 1.09
N VAL A 398 -27.33 1.75 2.36
CA VAL A 398 -27.33 0.67 3.36
C VAL A 398 -28.72 0.59 3.96
N ARG A 399 -29.31 -0.59 3.84
CA ARG A 399 -30.64 -0.91 4.35
C ARG A 399 -30.52 -1.90 5.50
N ALA A 400 -30.96 -1.52 6.69
CA ALA A 400 -31.08 -2.43 7.83
C ALA A 400 -32.53 -2.90 8.03
N VAL A 401 -32.72 -4.19 8.19
CA VAL A 401 -34.02 -4.82 8.45
C VAL A 401 -33.94 -5.63 9.74
N GLY A 402 -34.58 -5.15 10.80
CA GLY A 402 -34.75 -5.89 12.05
C GLY A 402 -35.93 -6.86 11.96
N SER A 403 -35.71 -8.13 12.31
CA SER A 403 -36.75 -9.15 12.36
C SER A 403 -37.10 -9.53 13.81
N PRO A 404 -38.39 -9.60 14.18
CA PRO A 404 -38.80 -10.14 15.48
C PRO A 404 -38.82 -11.67 15.46
N ALA A 405 -38.70 -12.31 16.62
CA ALA A 405 -39.16 -13.69 16.78
C ALA A 405 -40.60 -13.69 17.29
N ASP A 406 -41.53 -14.14 16.44
CA ASP A 406 -42.94 -14.49 16.73
C ASP A 406 -43.66 -13.69 17.84
N ASP A 407 -44.68 -12.89 17.47
CA ASP A 407 -45.59 -12.14 18.39
C ASP A 407 -44.91 -11.30 19.51
N SER A 408 -43.58 -11.28 19.60
CA SER A 408 -42.79 -10.44 20.51
C SER A 408 -42.42 -9.12 19.83
N GLU A 409 -42.37 -8.05 20.63
CA GLU A 409 -42.04 -6.70 20.16
C GLU A 409 -40.52 -6.44 20.10
N SER A 410 -39.67 -7.46 20.31
CA SER A 410 -38.21 -7.35 20.35
C SER A 410 -37.54 -7.86 19.07
N VAL A 411 -36.54 -7.13 18.57
CA VAL A 411 -35.68 -7.52 17.43
C VAL A 411 -34.71 -8.61 17.88
N GLU A 412 -34.66 -9.74 17.16
CA GLU A 412 -33.74 -10.85 17.44
C GLU A 412 -32.64 -11.02 16.38
N SER A 413 -32.86 -10.50 15.17
CA SER A 413 -31.85 -10.47 14.11
C SER A 413 -31.94 -9.21 13.26
N ILE A 414 -30.82 -8.85 12.63
CA ILE A 414 -30.75 -7.74 11.68
C ILE A 414 -30.10 -8.23 10.39
N ALA A 415 -30.78 -8.00 9.27
CA ALA A 415 -30.18 -8.11 7.94
C ALA A 415 -29.71 -6.72 7.47
N LEU A 416 -28.50 -6.64 6.93
CA LEU A 416 -27.90 -5.44 6.36
C LEU A 416 -27.69 -5.66 4.86
N ASP A 417 -28.42 -4.93 4.03
CA ASP A 417 -28.29 -4.97 2.57
C ASP A 417 -27.59 -3.70 2.09
N VAL A 418 -26.46 -3.85 1.40
CA VAL A 418 -25.67 -2.75 0.84
C VAL A 418 -25.86 -2.70 -0.68
N THR A 419 -26.18 -1.53 -1.22
CA THR A 419 -26.28 -1.30 -2.68
C THR A 419 -25.28 -0.22 -3.09
N ILE A 420 -24.40 -0.54 -4.06
CA ILE A 420 -23.31 0.35 -4.49
C ILE A 420 -23.37 0.60 -5.99
N ASP A 421 -23.28 1.87 -6.38
CA ASP A 421 -23.00 2.32 -7.74
C ASP A 421 -21.62 3.00 -7.76
N ALA A 422 -20.68 2.46 -8.54
CA ALA A 422 -19.29 2.91 -8.59
C ALA A 422 -18.58 2.40 -9.85
N ASP A 423 -17.62 3.17 -10.36
CA ASP A 423 -16.78 2.78 -11.50
C ASP A 423 -15.57 1.96 -11.03
N ALA A 424 -15.83 0.73 -10.58
CA ALA A 424 -14.83 -0.24 -10.13
C ALA A 424 -15.26 -1.65 -10.53
N ASP A 425 -14.42 -2.67 -10.33
CA ASP A 425 -14.80 -4.08 -10.52
C ASP A 425 -15.45 -4.67 -9.26
N ASP A 426 -16.25 -5.74 -9.41
CA ASP A 426 -17.00 -6.36 -8.30
C ASP A 426 -16.06 -6.82 -7.17
N ASP A 427 -14.88 -7.37 -7.50
CA ASP A 427 -13.88 -7.82 -6.51
C ASP A 427 -13.34 -6.66 -5.65
N VAL A 428 -13.22 -5.46 -6.25
CA VAL A 428 -12.77 -4.25 -5.55
C VAL A 428 -13.87 -3.78 -4.60
N LEU A 429 -15.12 -3.79 -5.06
CA LEU A 429 -16.27 -3.41 -4.24
C LEU A 429 -16.49 -4.40 -3.08
N GLU A 430 -16.33 -5.69 -3.31
CA GLU A 430 -16.42 -6.72 -2.26
C GLU A 430 -15.41 -6.44 -1.15
N ARG A 431 -14.14 -6.20 -1.50
CA ARG A 431 -13.09 -5.85 -0.53
C ARG A 431 -13.38 -4.55 0.22
N ILE A 432 -13.99 -3.56 -0.43
CA ILE A 432 -14.41 -2.31 0.20
C ILE A 432 -15.51 -2.57 1.23
N VAL A 433 -16.52 -3.36 0.87
CA VAL A 433 -17.63 -3.73 1.76
C VAL A 433 -17.12 -4.54 2.96
N GLU A 434 -16.31 -5.57 2.75
CA GLU A 434 -15.75 -6.39 3.82
C GLU A 434 -14.84 -5.58 4.76
N ALA A 435 -14.08 -4.62 4.22
CA ALA A 435 -13.30 -3.71 5.05
C ALA A 435 -14.18 -2.72 5.82
N GLY A 436 -15.25 -2.22 5.19
CA GLY A 436 -16.22 -1.33 5.82
C GLY A 436 -16.96 -2.02 6.96
N GLU A 437 -17.35 -3.28 6.76
CA GLU A 437 -18.00 -4.13 7.75
C GLU A 437 -17.09 -4.37 8.97
N ARG A 438 -15.82 -4.73 8.76
CA ARG A 438 -14.85 -4.95 9.85
C ARG A 438 -14.50 -3.68 10.63
N THR A 439 -14.66 -2.51 10.01
CA THR A 439 -14.39 -1.22 10.64
C THR A 439 -15.65 -0.55 11.20
N CYS A 440 -16.84 -1.11 10.95
CA CYS A 440 -18.10 -0.66 11.52
C CYS A 440 -18.21 -1.11 12.99
N HIS A 441 -17.87 -0.19 13.91
CA HIS A 441 -17.84 -0.49 15.34
C HIS A 441 -19.19 -0.90 15.92
N VAL A 442 -20.30 -0.36 15.40
CA VAL A 442 -21.65 -0.69 15.88
C VAL A 442 -22.05 -2.10 15.41
N ALA A 443 -21.78 -2.47 14.15
CA ALA A 443 -22.09 -3.81 13.65
C ALA A 443 -21.26 -4.90 14.36
N GLU A 444 -19.97 -4.64 14.59
CA GLU A 444 -19.08 -5.53 15.36
C GLU A 444 -19.59 -5.80 16.78
N LEU A 445 -19.99 -4.74 17.51
CA LEU A 445 -20.48 -4.88 18.89
C LEU A 445 -21.78 -5.70 18.94
N LEU A 446 -22.65 -5.56 17.95
CA LEU A 446 -23.94 -6.26 17.93
C LEU A 446 -23.82 -7.75 17.61
N ARG A 447 -22.82 -8.20 16.85
CA ARG A 447 -22.62 -9.63 16.51
C ARG A 447 -22.49 -10.55 17.71
N ALA A 448 -22.06 -10.03 18.86
CA ALA A 448 -21.91 -10.82 20.08
C ALA A 448 -23.26 -11.20 20.72
N ASP A 449 -24.28 -10.35 20.53
CA ASP A 449 -25.56 -10.42 21.24
C ASP A 449 -26.78 -10.50 20.30
N LEU A 450 -26.61 -10.26 19.00
CA LEU A 450 -27.65 -10.24 17.98
C LEU A 450 -27.15 -10.82 16.65
N GLU A 451 -27.92 -11.75 16.07
CA GLU A 451 -27.58 -12.33 14.77
C GLU A 451 -27.63 -11.24 13.69
N THR A 452 -26.50 -11.00 13.04
CA THR A 452 -26.32 -9.94 12.04
C THR A 452 -25.74 -10.54 10.76
N ASP A 453 -26.50 -10.44 9.67
CA ASP A 453 -26.10 -10.91 8.34
C ASP A 453 -25.94 -9.71 7.39
N LEU A 454 -24.82 -9.66 6.68
CA LEU A 454 -24.54 -8.63 5.69
C LEU A 454 -24.56 -9.21 4.27
N GLY A 455 -25.33 -8.60 3.40
CA GLY A 455 -25.34 -8.85 1.96
C GLY A 455 -25.04 -7.55 1.20
N TRP A 456 -24.46 -7.67 0.00
CA TRP A 456 -24.28 -6.51 -0.88
C TRP A 456 -24.55 -6.83 -2.35
N SER A 457 -24.90 -5.81 -3.11
CA SER A 457 -25.11 -5.88 -4.56
C SER A 457 -24.73 -4.58 -5.27
N ARG A 458 -24.39 -4.67 -6.56
CA ARG A 458 -24.20 -3.50 -7.43
C ARG A 458 -25.56 -2.99 -7.95
N ALA A 459 -25.71 -1.67 -8.00
CA ALA A 459 -26.93 -0.96 -8.40
C ALA A 459 -27.31 -1.15 -9.88
#